data_AF-A0A656Y380-F1
#
_entry.id   AF-A0A656Y380-F1
#
_cell.length_a   1.000
_cell.length_b   1.000
_cell.length_c   1.000
_cell.angle_alpha   90.00
_cell.angle_beta   90.00
_cell.angle_gamma   90.00
#
_symmetry.space_group_name_H-M   'P 1'
#
loop_
_entity.id
_entity.type
_entity.pdbx_description
1 polymer ?
#
loop_
_entity_poly.entity_id
_entity_poly.type
_entity_poly.pdbx_seq_one_letter_code
_entity_poly.pdbx_strand_id
1 'polypeptide(L)'
;MNLFRRSTPWTLADAVDRHARVPGAEATSALEVGDAVKLVVVPRDGLEERVWVRVTAVGDEELVGSLRSDPAELRGLHAGDAVTFERRHVLAIARRQPSDSPETPSEPDATVGK
;
A
#
# COMPACT_ATOMS: atom_id res chain seq x y z
N MET A 1 2.02 -27.06 6.01
CA MET A 1 3.29 -26.89 6.76
C MET A 1 3.44 -25.41 7.09
N ASN A 2 3.06 -25.01 8.30
CA ASN A 2 3.16 -23.62 8.74
C ASN A 2 4.59 -23.35 9.21
N LEU A 3 5.42 -22.80 8.31
CA LEU A 3 6.66 -22.16 8.69
C LEU A 3 6.29 -20.89 9.46
N PHE A 4 6.49 -20.92 10.77
CA PHE A 4 6.47 -19.73 11.61
C PHE A 4 7.59 -18.79 11.13
N ARG A 5 7.29 -17.94 10.14
CA ARG A 5 8.14 -16.79 9.85
C ARG A 5 8.13 -15.95 11.12
N ARG A 6 9.27 -15.81 11.78
CA ARG A 6 9.43 -14.82 12.86
C ARG A 6 9.22 -13.47 12.21
N SER A 7 8.01 -12.92 12.36
CA SER A 7 7.71 -11.56 11.94
C SER A 7 8.40 -10.62 12.91
N THR A 8 9.22 -9.70 12.40
CA THR A 8 9.71 -8.59 13.21
C THR A 8 8.50 -7.79 13.67
N PRO A 9 8.25 -7.59 14.97
CA PRO A 9 7.16 -6.74 15.40
C PRO A 9 7.39 -5.30 14.91
N TRP A 10 6.35 -4.69 14.35
CA TRP A 10 6.40 -3.34 13.81
C TRP A 10 5.09 -2.62 14.07
N THR A 11 5.13 -1.29 14.02
CA THR A 11 3.96 -0.40 14.11
C THR A 11 3.97 0.61 12.97
N LEU A 12 2.84 1.26 12.74
CA LEU A 12 2.76 2.40 11.84
C LEU A 12 3.00 3.68 12.63
N ALA A 13 3.80 4.58 12.05
CA ALA A 13 3.98 5.89 12.64
C ALA A 13 2.76 6.77 12.35
N ASP A 14 2.37 7.60 13.33
CA ASP A 14 1.45 8.71 13.08
C ASP A 14 2.17 9.74 12.19
N ALA A 15 1.73 9.83 10.94
CA ALA A 15 2.35 10.71 9.97
C ALA A 15 2.03 12.18 10.27
N VAL A 16 0.85 12.45 10.84
CA VAL A 16 0.39 13.80 11.21
C VAL A 16 1.28 14.36 12.32
N ASP A 17 1.60 13.55 13.32
CA ASP A 17 2.49 13.97 14.41
C ASP A 17 3.95 14.11 13.97
N ARG A 18 4.44 13.23 13.08
CA ARG A 18 5.86 13.15 12.75
C ARG A 18 6.31 14.03 11.58
N HIS A 19 5.41 14.42 10.69
CA HIS A 19 5.79 15.08 9.45
C HIS A 19 5.06 16.42 9.27
N ALA A 20 5.85 17.47 9.03
CA ALA A 20 5.33 18.82 8.78
C ALA A 20 4.44 18.93 7.52
N ARG A 21 4.49 17.94 6.62
CA ARG A 21 3.69 17.93 5.40
C ARG A 21 3.11 16.53 5.16
N VAL A 22 1.81 16.42 5.38
CA VAL A 22 0.99 15.25 5.09
C VAL A 22 -0.25 15.66 4.28
N PRO A 23 -0.92 14.72 3.59
CA PRO A 23 -2.18 14.99 2.94
C PRO A 23 -3.23 15.45 3.97
N GLY A 24 -4.01 16.48 3.60
CA GLY A 24 -5.09 16.96 4.46
C GLY A 24 -6.25 15.95 4.56
N ALA A 25 -7.15 16.18 5.52
CA ALA A 25 -8.29 15.31 5.78
C ALA A 25 -9.12 14.99 4.52
N GLU A 26 -9.48 16.01 3.74
CA GLU A 26 -10.20 15.86 2.47
C GLU A 26 -9.52 14.88 1.50
N ALA A 27 -8.20 14.97 1.36
CA ALA A 27 -7.43 14.10 0.47
C ALA A 27 -7.45 12.64 0.94
N THR A 28 -7.32 12.43 2.26
CA THR A 28 -7.37 11.08 2.87
C THR A 28 -8.80 10.49 2.91
N SER A 29 -9.83 11.33 3.00
CA SER A 29 -11.24 10.91 2.93
C SER A 29 -11.64 10.48 1.53
N ALA A 30 -11.01 11.04 0.50
CA ALA A 30 -11.22 10.68 -0.89
C ALA A 30 -10.40 9.46 -1.35
N LEU A 31 -9.78 8.69 -0.45
CA LEU A 31 -9.05 7.47 -0.82
C LEU A 31 -9.99 6.40 -1.36
N GLU A 32 -9.60 5.76 -2.46
CA GLU A 32 -10.36 4.69 -3.10
C GLU A 32 -9.52 3.43 -3.33
N VAL A 33 -10.21 2.32 -3.57
CA VAL A 33 -9.55 1.05 -3.91
C VAL A 33 -8.73 1.22 -5.19
N GLY A 34 -7.46 0.82 -5.13
CA GLY A 34 -6.51 0.95 -6.23
C GLY A 34 -5.54 2.11 -6.10
N ASP A 35 -5.84 3.11 -5.28
CA ASP A 35 -4.88 4.15 -4.91
C ASP A 35 -3.65 3.56 -4.23
N ALA A 36 -2.52 4.26 -4.29
CA ALA A 36 -1.33 3.93 -3.54
C ALA A 36 -1.10 4.97 -2.44
N VAL A 37 -0.84 4.51 -1.23
CA VAL A 37 -0.46 5.36 -0.11
C VAL A 37 0.95 5.01 0.35
N LYS A 38 1.66 6.03 0.83
CA LYS A 38 2.96 5.85 1.48
C LYS A 38 2.75 5.83 2.99
N LEU A 39 3.26 4.80 3.64
CA LEU A 39 3.21 4.65 5.09
C LEU A 39 4.64 4.63 5.65
N VAL A 40 4.79 4.98 6.92
CA VAL A 40 6.04 4.81 7.67
C VAL A 40 5.87 3.64 8.62
N VAL A 41 6.64 2.59 8.41
CA VAL A 41 6.65 1.40 9.27
C VAL A 41 7.87 1.50 10.19
N VAL A 42 7.61 1.34 11.48
CA VAL A 42 8.61 1.43 12.54
C VAL A 42 8.81 0.03 13.10
N PRO A 43 9.90 -0.69 12.75
CA PRO A 43 10.22 -1.94 13.42
C PRO A 43 10.56 -1.69 14.90
N ARG A 44 10.34 -2.71 15.74
CA ARG A 44 10.83 -2.71 17.12
C ARG A 44 12.34 -2.52 17.19
N ASP A 45 13.07 -3.16 16.29
CA ASP A 45 14.51 -3.17 16.19
C ASP A 45 14.91 -2.87 14.74
N GLY A 46 15.71 -1.83 14.50
CA GLY A 46 16.18 -1.45 13.16
C GLY A 46 15.83 -0.02 12.77
N LEU A 47 15.89 0.25 11.47
CA LEU A 47 15.56 1.55 10.89
C LEU A 47 14.11 1.60 10.41
N GLU A 48 13.47 2.75 10.57
CA GLU A 48 12.15 2.99 9.99
C GLU A 48 12.20 2.97 8.45
N GLU A 49 11.16 2.41 7.85
CA GLU A 49 11.05 2.30 6.40
C GLU A 49 9.79 2.96 5.87
N ARG A 50 9.90 3.53 4.68
CA ARG A 50 8.76 4.14 3.99
C ARG A 50 8.31 3.22 2.85
N VAL A 51 7.14 2.62 3.03
CA VAL A 51 6.62 1.61 2.11
C VAL A 51 5.41 2.15 1.35
N TRP A 52 5.26 1.69 0.11
CA TRP A 52 4.08 1.94 -0.69
C TRP A 52 3.09 0.78 -0.55
N VAL A 53 1.84 1.12 -0.25
CA VAL A 53 0.73 0.19 -0.05
C VAL A 53 -0.37 0.54 -1.04
N ARG A 54 -0.85 -0.44 -1.82
CA ARG A 54 -2.02 -0.29 -2.68
C ARG A 54 -3.27 -0.51 -1.85
N VAL A 55 -4.19 0.44 -1.81
CA VAL A 55 -5.48 0.31 -1.11
C VAL A 55 -6.29 -0.81 -1.77
N THR A 56 -6.73 -1.78 -0.97
CA THR A 56 -7.55 -2.91 -1.39
C THR A 56 -8.94 -2.90 -0.76
N ALA A 57 -9.13 -2.22 0.38
CA ALA A 57 -10.44 -1.95 0.97
C ALA A 57 -10.42 -0.61 1.73
N VAL A 58 -11.57 0.08 1.71
CA VAL A 58 -11.78 1.35 2.43
C VAL A 58 -12.96 1.17 3.38
N GLY A 59 -12.71 1.30 4.67
CA GLY A 59 -13.74 1.35 5.71
C GLY A 59 -13.92 2.75 6.28
N ASP A 60 -14.84 2.88 7.24
CA ASP A 60 -15.13 4.14 7.90
C ASP A 60 -13.95 4.64 8.73
N GLU A 61 -13.36 3.77 9.58
CA GLU A 61 -12.23 4.12 10.45
C GLU A 61 -10.89 3.62 9.90
N GLU A 62 -10.87 2.39 9.37
CA GLU A 62 -9.67 1.70 8.91
C GLU A 62 -9.69 1.47 7.39
N LEU A 63 -8.49 1.45 6.80
CA LEU A 63 -8.23 1.05 5.43
C LEU A 63 -7.35 -0.20 5.44
N VAL A 64 -7.48 -1.01 4.40
CA VAL A 64 -6.62 -2.16 4.16
C VAL A 64 -5.94 -1.99 2.81
N GLY A 65 -4.67 -2.33 2.73
CA GLY A 65 -3.96 -2.39 1.47
C GLY A 65 -2.88 -3.45 1.42
N SER A 66 -2.33 -3.69 0.24
CA SER A 66 -1.26 -4.65 0.01
C SER A 66 0.07 -3.95 -0.28
N LEU A 67 1.17 -4.44 0.30
CA LEU A 67 2.50 -3.90 0.01
C LEU A 67 2.83 -4.05 -1.48
N ARG A 68 3.39 -3.01 -2.07
CA ARG A 68 3.87 -3.04 -3.46
C ARG A 68 5.30 -3.59 -3.59
N SER A 69 6.06 -3.69 -2.50
CA SER A 69 7.45 -4.14 -2.51
C SER A 69 7.85 -4.71 -1.16
N ASP A 70 8.87 -5.57 -1.17
CA ASP A 70 9.49 -6.10 0.05
C ASP A 70 10.26 -4.98 0.77
N PRO A 71 9.95 -4.71 2.04
CA PRO A 71 10.77 -3.80 2.85
C PRO A 71 12.14 -4.42 3.14
N ALA A 72 13.17 -3.59 3.26
CA ALA A 72 14.55 -4.04 3.39
C ALA A 72 14.88 -4.58 4.80
N GLU A 73 14.36 -3.93 5.84
CA GLU A 73 14.66 -4.18 7.25
C GLU A 73 13.56 -5.02 7.94
N LEU A 74 12.32 -5.00 7.42
CA LEU A 74 11.18 -5.68 8.02
C LEU A 74 11.09 -7.16 7.63
N ARG A 75 11.87 -7.99 8.31
CA ARG A 75 11.78 -9.44 8.16
C ARG A 75 10.38 -9.95 8.48
N GLY A 76 9.78 -10.65 7.52
CA GLY A 76 8.45 -11.24 7.68
C GLY A 76 7.31 -10.46 7.05
N LEU A 77 7.57 -9.24 6.57
CA LEU A 77 6.67 -8.45 5.74
C LEU A 77 7.15 -8.51 4.30
N HIS A 78 6.27 -8.82 3.35
CA HIS A 78 6.62 -9.03 1.94
C HIS A 78 5.68 -8.27 1.02
N ALA A 79 6.10 -8.10 -0.24
CA ALA A 79 5.21 -7.64 -1.29
C ALA A 79 3.95 -8.52 -1.34
N GLY A 80 2.78 -7.89 -1.43
CA GLY A 80 1.47 -8.56 -1.42
C GLY A 80 0.87 -8.80 -0.04
N ASP A 81 1.64 -8.70 1.05
CA ASP A 81 1.08 -8.84 2.40
C ASP A 81 0.08 -7.70 2.69
N ALA A 82 -0.98 -8.04 3.43
CA ALA A 82 -2.00 -7.09 3.82
C ALA A 82 -1.54 -6.24 5.02
N VAL A 83 -1.85 -4.95 4.97
CA VAL A 83 -1.58 -3.97 6.02
C VAL A 83 -2.86 -3.21 6.29
N THR A 84 -3.30 -3.22 7.56
CA THR A 84 -4.38 -2.37 8.05
C THR A 84 -3.80 -1.06 8.57
N PHE A 85 -4.42 0.07 8.24
CA PHE A 85 -3.95 1.39 8.63
C PHE A 85 -5.09 2.40 8.70
N GLU A 86 -4.90 3.48 9.46
CA GLU A 86 -5.82 4.60 9.54
C GLU A 86 -5.33 5.78 8.71
N ARG A 87 -6.21 6.75 8.46
CA ARG A 87 -5.90 7.97 7.69
C ARG A 87 -4.74 8.78 8.27
N ARG A 88 -4.57 8.78 9.61
CA ARG A 88 -3.43 9.43 10.30
C ARG A 88 -2.06 8.84 9.97
N HIS A 89 -1.99 7.60 9.48
CA HIS A 89 -0.73 6.97 9.10
C HIS A 89 -0.29 7.33 7.66
N VAL A 90 -1.13 8.01 6.87
CA VAL A 90 -0.88 8.29 5.46
C VAL A 90 0.13 9.44 5.32
N LEU A 91 1.34 9.13 4.85
CA LEU A 91 2.39 10.11 4.58
C LEU A 91 2.26 10.77 3.21
N ALA A 92 1.82 10.01 2.20
CA ALA A 92 1.61 10.51 0.84
C ALA A 92 0.57 9.67 0.09
N ILE A 93 -0.06 10.26 -0.92
CA ILE A 93 -1.05 9.60 -1.78
C ILE A 93 -0.57 9.71 -3.23
N ALA A 94 -0.59 8.59 -3.94
CA ALA A 94 -0.44 8.50 -5.39
C ALA A 94 -1.72 7.88 -5.94
N ARG A 95 -2.49 8.70 -6.66
CA ARG A 95 -3.78 8.28 -7.20
C ARG A 95 -3.60 7.24 -8.30
N ARG A 96 -4.55 6.30 -8.38
CA ARG A 96 -4.61 5.39 -9.52
C ARG A 96 -4.79 6.22 -10.80
N GLN A 97 -3.93 5.99 -11.79
CA GLN A 97 -4.14 6.57 -13.11
C GLN A 97 -5.12 5.69 -13.92
N PRO A 98 -5.98 6.29 -14.76
CA PRO A 98 -6.94 5.54 -15.57
C PRO A 98 -6.28 4.55 -16.56
N SER A 99 -5.02 4.81 -16.95
CA SER A 99 -4.18 3.93 -17.77
C SER A 99 -3.65 2.70 -17.03
N ASP A 100 -3.78 2.64 -15.69
CA ASP A 100 -3.49 1.47 -14.85
C ASP A 100 -4.67 0.45 -14.88
N SER A 101 -5.45 0.46 -15.95
CA SER A 101 -6.42 -0.59 -16.25
C SER A 101 -5.68 -1.79 -16.83
N PRO A 102 -6.06 -3.03 -16.49
CA PRO A 102 -5.55 -4.17 -17.22
C PRO A 102 -6.01 -3.98 -18.67
N GLU A 103 -5.07 -3.59 -19.54
CA GLU A 103 -5.27 -3.62 -20.97
C GLU A 103 -5.68 -5.07 -21.26
N THR A 104 -6.96 -5.26 -21.61
CA THR A 104 -7.42 -6.54 -22.14
C THR A 104 -6.45 -6.90 -23.25
N PRO A 105 -5.74 -8.05 -23.20
CA PRO A 105 -4.87 -8.41 -24.29
C PRO A 105 -5.75 -8.45 -25.53
N SER A 106 -5.46 -7.55 -26.47
CA SER A 106 -6.18 -7.50 -27.75
C SER A 106 -6.03 -8.88 -28.36
N GLU A 107 -7.15 -9.59 -28.55
CA GLU A 107 -7.18 -10.90 -29.19
C GLU A 107 -6.37 -10.85 -30.49
N PRO A 108 -5.61 -11.91 -30.82
CA PRO A 108 -4.82 -11.93 -32.03
C PRO A 108 -5.75 -11.74 -33.23
N ASP A 109 -5.38 -10.82 -34.11
CA ASP A 109 -6.00 -10.58 -35.42
C ASP A 109 -6.17 -11.93 -36.14
N ALA A 110 -7.37 -12.49 -36.03
CA ALA A 110 -7.79 -13.64 -36.80
C ALA A 110 -8.07 -13.15 -38.22
N THR A 111 -7.03 -12.86 -38.99
CA THR A 111 -7.12 -12.88 -40.44
C THR A 111 -7.23 -14.33 -40.88
N VAL A 112 -8.48 -14.79 -40.96
CA VAL A 112 -8.87 -15.95 -41.76
C VAL A 112 -9.09 -15.49 -43.20
N GLY A 113 -8.38 -16.13 -44.13
CA GLY A 113 -8.79 -16.33 -45.52
C GLY A 113 -8.80 -15.12 -46.46
N LYS A 114 -7.92 -15.15 -47.46
CA LYS A 114 -8.26 -15.78 -48.75
C LYS A 114 -7.02 -16.09 -49.58
#